data_AF-A0A9P8F1D8-F1
#
_entry.id   AF-A0A9P8F1D8-F1
#
_cell.length_a   1.000
_cell.length_b   1.000
_cell.length_c   1.000
_cell.angle_alpha   90.00
_cell.angle_beta   90.00
_cell.angle_gamma   90.00
#
_symmetry.space_group_name_H-M   'P 1'
#
loop_
_entity.id
_entity.type
_entity.pdbx_description
1 polymer ?
#
loop_
_entity_poly.entity_id
_entity_poly.type
_entity_poly.pdbx_seq_one_letter_code
_entity_poly.pdbx_strand_id
1 'polypeptide(L)'
;MVQGRPWKLDRNAVLIHAPDSNNVGCLAHVTISFDQTQNQGLITIKTKLKLAGLNDRYQTIYLSIVPGAIDTFSVTKSSFDSMLPKELSTMLRGVKSASAATTLSLGLKKPSRVLVPLGLTESIRPADPSDGIFHAISQVSQATRIRLHYCKQDISDSDHLRLQTFTSALTSDALEPLRINYIHLNGGMGAQDTDPAVFNQLPSLPTYNQAILPEAALRKRSRGEGATPDPESHPPCSPQPSWSPTEVCSS
;
A
#
# COMPACT_ATOMS: atom_id res chain seq x y z
N MET A 1 19.28 -20.57 36.34
CA MET A 1 18.85 -19.53 35.37
C MET A 1 17.69 -20.12 34.58
N VAL A 2 16.48 -19.56 34.70
CA VAL A 2 15.31 -20.06 33.97
C VAL A 2 15.45 -19.59 32.51
N GLN A 3 15.67 -20.53 31.59
CA GLN A 3 15.63 -20.25 30.15
C GLN A 3 14.23 -19.69 29.82
N GLY A 4 14.18 -18.45 29.32
CA GLY A 4 12.94 -17.83 28.90
C GLY A 4 12.39 -18.53 27.67
N ARG A 5 11.23 -19.20 27.77
CA ARG A 5 10.61 -19.82 26.59
C ARG A 5 10.27 -18.75 25.55
N PRO A 6 10.32 -19.09 24.24
CA PRO A 6 9.77 -18.24 23.19
C PRO A 6 8.33 -17.85 23.52
N TRP A 7 8.05 -16.55 23.46
CA TRP A 7 6.72 -15.99 23.69
C TRP A 7 6.12 -15.52 22.37
N LYS A 8 4.80 -15.75 22.24
CA LYS A 8 4.04 -15.38 21.05
C LYS A 8 2.69 -14.80 21.47
N LEU A 9 2.43 -13.56 21.09
CA LEU A 9 1.10 -12.95 21.15
C LEU A 9 0.43 -13.11 19.79
N ASP A 10 -0.70 -13.81 19.74
CA ASP A 10 -1.37 -14.16 18.49
C ASP A 10 -2.87 -13.84 18.56
N ARG A 11 -3.35 -12.88 17.75
CA ARG A 11 -4.74 -12.36 17.86
C ARG A 11 -5.40 -12.11 16.50
N ASN A 12 -6.60 -12.67 16.35
CA ASN A 12 -7.42 -12.66 15.12
C ASN A 12 -8.50 -11.56 15.13
N ALA A 13 -8.20 -10.32 15.49
CA ALA A 13 -9.12 -9.16 15.36
C ALA A 13 -8.44 -7.90 15.91
N VAL A 14 -7.21 -7.63 15.48
CA VAL A 14 -6.49 -6.45 15.91
C VAL A 14 -6.78 -5.34 14.92
N LEU A 15 -7.27 -4.20 15.41
CA LEU A 15 -7.44 -3.03 14.57
C LEU A 15 -6.06 -2.42 14.33
N ILE A 16 -5.64 -2.43 13.08
CA ILE A 16 -4.43 -1.77 12.63
C ILE A 16 -4.83 -0.47 11.95
N HIS A 17 -4.09 0.61 12.17
CA HIS A 17 -4.27 1.82 11.38
C HIS A 17 -2.97 2.61 11.25
N ALA A 18 -2.92 3.46 10.23
CA ALA A 18 -1.81 4.36 9.94
C ALA A 18 -2.21 5.80 10.26
N PRO A 19 -1.73 6.39 11.37
CA PRO A 19 -2.08 7.77 11.74
C PRO A 19 -1.57 8.82 10.74
N ASP A 20 -0.45 8.54 10.07
CA ASP A 20 0.16 9.38 9.03
C ASP A 20 -0.56 9.26 7.67
N SER A 21 -1.39 8.25 7.48
CA SER A 21 -2.17 8.02 6.25
C SER A 21 -3.67 8.20 6.49
N ASN A 22 -4.07 9.41 6.91
CA ASN A 22 -5.48 9.79 7.15
C ASN A 22 -6.25 8.88 8.14
N ASN A 23 -5.55 8.25 9.08
CA ASN A 23 -6.11 7.28 10.01
C ASN A 23 -6.84 6.11 9.31
N VAL A 24 -6.41 5.72 8.11
CA VAL A 24 -6.98 4.55 7.44
C VAL A 24 -6.57 3.29 8.20
N GLY A 25 -7.54 2.39 8.43
CA GLY A 25 -7.32 1.17 9.20
C GLY A 25 -8.28 0.05 8.87
N CYS A 26 -7.92 -1.17 9.29
CA CYS A 26 -8.74 -2.36 9.13
C CYS A 26 -8.49 -3.36 10.26
N LEU A 27 -9.32 -4.40 10.37
CA LEU A 27 -9.03 -5.53 11.25
C LEU A 27 -8.08 -6.49 10.55
N ALA A 28 -7.07 -6.97 11.28
CA ALA A 28 -6.12 -7.95 10.80
C ALA A 28 -5.79 -8.99 11.87
N HIS A 29 -5.15 -10.06 11.43
CA HIS A 29 -4.52 -11.04 12.31
C HIS A 29 -3.10 -10.56 12.60
N VAL A 30 -2.78 -10.28 13.87
CA VAL A 30 -1.44 -9.83 14.27
C VAL A 30 -0.77 -10.87 15.15
N THR A 31 0.49 -11.12 14.84
CA THR A 31 1.38 -11.96 15.64
C THR A 31 2.61 -11.16 16.03
N ILE A 32 2.97 -11.22 17.31
CA ILE A 32 4.24 -10.71 17.84
C ILE A 32 4.98 -11.90 18.45
N SER A 33 6.17 -12.19 17.94
CA SER A 33 7.02 -13.28 18.43
C SER A 33 8.29 -12.70 19.03
N PHE A 34 8.66 -13.18 20.21
CA PHE A 34 9.88 -12.79 20.90
C PHE A 34 10.52 -14.00 21.57
N ASP A 35 11.72 -14.34 21.12
CA ASP A 35 12.59 -15.31 21.78
C ASP A 35 13.67 -14.55 22.53
N GLN A 36 13.53 -14.50 23.86
CA GLN A 36 14.50 -13.83 24.72
C GLN A 36 15.85 -14.56 24.79
N THR A 37 15.90 -15.88 24.53
CA THR A 37 17.14 -16.66 24.60
C THR A 37 18.02 -16.42 23.38
N GLN A 38 17.41 -16.31 22.21
CA GLN A 38 18.09 -15.99 20.96
C GLN A 38 18.11 -14.49 20.66
N ASN A 39 17.45 -13.70 21.51
CA ASN A 39 17.19 -12.28 21.31
C ASN A 39 16.60 -11.98 19.93
N GLN A 40 15.63 -12.79 19.51
CA GLN A 40 14.99 -12.67 18.21
C GLN A 40 13.58 -12.14 18.32
N GLY A 41 13.21 -11.25 17.40
CA GLY A 41 11.91 -10.59 17.38
C GLY A 41 11.30 -10.54 15.99
N LEU A 42 9.96 -10.52 15.94
CA LEU A 42 9.23 -10.29 14.70
C LEU A 42 7.78 -9.90 14.98
N ILE A 43 7.29 -8.93 14.22
CA ILE A 43 5.87 -8.58 14.16
C ILE A 43 5.36 -8.90 12.76
N THR A 44 4.26 -9.65 12.67
CA THR A 44 3.58 -9.92 11.40
C THR A 44 2.13 -9.51 11.48
N ILE A 45 1.68 -8.79 10.46
CA ILE A 45 0.27 -8.44 10.24
C ILE A 45 -0.20 -9.26 9.04
N LYS A 46 -1.30 -9.97 9.19
CA LYS A 46 -1.84 -10.89 8.20
C LYS A 46 -3.26 -10.49 7.83
N THR A 47 -3.50 -10.36 6.53
CA THR A 47 -4.82 -10.04 5.97
C THR A 47 -5.14 -10.98 4.82
N LYS A 48 -6.42 -11.31 4.67
CA LYS A 48 -6.92 -12.09 3.53
C LYS A 48 -7.57 -11.13 2.54
N LEU A 49 -7.13 -11.12 1.29
CA LEU A 49 -7.63 -10.23 0.24
C LEU A 49 -8.07 -11.03 -0.98
N LYS A 50 -9.10 -10.55 -1.68
CA LYS A 50 -9.40 -11.01 -3.03
C LYS A 50 -8.61 -10.16 -4.02
N LEU A 51 -7.75 -10.79 -4.79
CA LEU A 51 -6.91 -10.10 -5.77
C LEU A 51 -7.44 -10.35 -7.19
N ALA A 52 -7.37 -9.32 -8.03
CA ALA A 52 -7.71 -9.44 -9.43
C ALA A 52 -6.79 -10.46 -10.12
N GLY A 53 -7.32 -11.21 -11.08
CA GLY A 53 -6.57 -12.21 -11.82
C GLY A 53 -6.30 -13.53 -11.06
N LEU A 54 -6.73 -13.66 -9.80
CA LEU A 54 -6.52 -14.87 -9.00
C LEU A 54 -7.83 -15.58 -8.63
N ASN A 55 -8.37 -16.40 -9.53
CA ASN A 55 -9.41 -17.46 -9.33
C ASN A 55 -10.53 -17.20 -8.28
N ASP A 56 -10.89 -15.94 -8.02
CA ASP A 56 -11.77 -15.47 -6.94
C ASP A 56 -11.46 -16.03 -5.53
N ARG A 57 -10.23 -16.48 -5.28
CA ARG A 57 -9.81 -17.03 -3.98
C ARG A 57 -9.12 -15.98 -3.14
N TYR A 58 -9.45 -15.95 -1.85
CA TYR A 58 -8.71 -15.13 -0.89
C TYR A 58 -7.26 -15.57 -0.80
N GLN A 59 -6.36 -14.63 -1.03
CA GLN A 59 -4.92 -14.77 -0.82
C GLN A 59 -4.54 -14.17 0.52
N THR A 60 -3.55 -14.75 1.18
CA THR A 60 -3.02 -14.16 2.40
C THR A 60 -1.85 -13.24 2.04
N ILE A 61 -1.97 -11.98 2.45
CA ILE A 61 -0.90 -10.99 2.41
C ILE A 61 -0.36 -10.82 3.83
N TYR A 62 0.96 -10.69 3.94
CA TYR A 62 1.63 -10.43 5.20
C TYR A 62 2.37 -9.10 5.13
N LEU A 63 2.27 -8.28 6.17
CA LEU A 63 3.23 -7.23 6.43
C LEU A 63 4.20 -7.75 7.49
N SER A 64 5.48 -7.75 7.16
CA SER A 64 6.56 -8.17 8.04
C SER A 64 7.31 -6.95 8.54
N ILE A 65 7.30 -6.76 9.85
CA ILE A 65 8.00 -5.68 10.54
C ILE A 65 9.09 -6.33 11.39
N VAL A 66 10.32 -6.23 10.89
CA VAL A 66 11.51 -6.75 11.56
C VAL A 66 12.03 -5.74 12.59
N PRO A 67 12.66 -6.18 13.70
CA PRO A 67 13.16 -5.31 14.75
C PRO A 67 13.99 -4.12 14.25
N GLY A 68 14.97 -4.36 13.36
CA GLY A 68 15.83 -3.30 12.83
C GLY A 68 15.12 -2.24 11.97
N ALA A 69 13.87 -2.47 11.56
CA ALA A 69 13.05 -1.46 10.88
C ALA A 69 12.26 -0.56 11.85
N ILE A 70 12.18 -0.93 13.13
CA ILE A 70 11.47 -0.17 14.16
C ILE A 70 12.41 0.89 14.73
N ASP A 71 11.94 2.13 14.76
CA ASP A 71 12.61 3.26 15.39
C ASP A 71 12.10 3.49 16.81
N THR A 72 10.76 3.49 16.96
CA THR A 72 10.11 3.67 18.25
C THR A 72 9.03 2.62 18.44
N PHE A 73 8.93 2.11 19.67
CA PHE A 73 7.88 1.17 20.06
C PHE A 73 7.39 1.53 21.45
N SER A 74 6.07 1.58 21.64
CA SER A 74 5.49 1.84 22.95
C SER A 74 4.18 1.10 23.17
N VAL A 75 3.89 0.81 24.44
CA VAL A 75 2.71 0.08 24.89
C VAL A 75 1.87 0.99 25.78
N THR A 76 0.63 1.24 25.39
CA THR A 76 -0.34 2.00 26.17
C THR A 76 -1.48 1.09 26.60
N LYS A 77 -1.47 0.68 27.88
CA LYS A 77 -2.43 -0.30 28.45
C LYS A 77 -3.89 0.15 28.34
N SER A 78 -4.15 1.44 28.48
CA SER A 78 -5.48 2.05 28.30
C SER A 78 -5.34 3.19 27.30
N SER A 79 -5.87 3.01 26.08
CA SER A 79 -5.80 4.04 25.04
C SER A 79 -6.65 5.26 25.39
N PHE A 80 -6.41 6.34 24.68
CA PHE A 80 -7.19 7.58 24.76
C PHE A 80 -7.65 7.99 23.35
N ASP A 81 -8.59 8.92 23.27
CA ASP A 81 -9.35 9.19 22.04
C ASP A 81 -8.47 9.71 20.89
N SER A 82 -7.38 10.44 21.18
CA SER A 82 -6.43 10.87 20.13
C SER A 82 -5.52 9.74 19.62
N MET A 83 -5.48 8.59 20.33
CA MET A 83 -4.79 7.39 19.86
C MET A 83 -5.69 6.47 19.04
N LEU A 84 -6.96 6.36 19.40
CA LEU A 84 -7.94 5.51 18.75
C LEU A 84 -9.15 6.38 18.33
N PRO A 85 -9.18 6.86 17.09
CA PRO A 85 -10.31 7.62 16.56
C PRO A 85 -11.64 6.88 16.75
N LYS A 86 -12.71 7.63 17.04
CA LYS A 86 -14.02 7.07 17.36
C LYS A 86 -14.59 6.25 16.21
N GLU A 87 -14.38 6.70 14.98
CA GLU A 87 -14.79 6.03 13.75
C GLU A 87 -14.21 4.62 13.68
N LEU A 88 -12.92 4.47 13.96
CA LEU A 88 -12.23 3.18 13.95
C LEU A 88 -12.56 2.33 15.17
N SER A 89 -12.83 2.95 16.34
CA SER A 89 -13.17 2.21 17.56
C SER A 89 -14.38 1.29 17.38
N THR A 90 -15.32 1.65 16.51
CA THR A 90 -16.50 0.84 16.18
C THR A 90 -16.16 -0.50 15.51
N MET A 91 -14.98 -0.62 14.91
CA MET A 91 -14.50 -1.87 14.29
C MET A 91 -14.08 -2.90 15.34
N LEU A 92 -13.66 -2.46 16.54
CA LEU A 92 -13.29 -3.36 17.63
C LEU A 92 -14.52 -3.82 18.41
N ARG A 93 -14.83 -5.11 18.33
CA ARG A 93 -15.94 -5.68 19.11
C ARG A 93 -15.67 -5.54 20.61
N GLY A 94 -16.67 -5.10 21.36
CA GLY A 94 -16.60 -4.99 22.82
C GLY A 94 -15.90 -3.73 23.34
N VAL A 95 -15.34 -2.89 22.46
CA VAL A 95 -14.70 -1.62 22.83
C VAL A 95 -15.75 -0.51 22.78
N LYS A 96 -16.19 -0.04 23.95
CA LYS A 96 -17.17 1.07 24.07
C LYS A 96 -16.50 2.46 24.15
N SER A 97 -15.21 2.50 24.45
CA SER A 97 -14.39 3.70 24.61
C SER A 97 -12.94 3.37 24.31
N ALA A 98 -12.12 4.37 23.95
CA ALA A 98 -10.70 4.15 23.68
C ALA A 98 -9.97 3.49 24.87
N SER A 99 -10.33 3.83 26.10
CA SER A 99 -9.76 3.26 27.33
C SER A 99 -9.94 1.75 27.49
N ALA A 100 -10.91 1.15 26.77
CA ALA A 100 -11.12 -0.29 26.74
C ALA A 100 -10.19 -1.01 25.73
N ALA A 101 -9.34 -0.27 25.01
CA ALA A 101 -8.33 -0.82 24.12
C ALA A 101 -6.92 -0.65 24.70
N THR A 102 -6.06 -1.62 24.41
CA THR A 102 -4.61 -1.51 24.58
C THR A 102 -3.99 -1.19 23.23
N THR A 103 -3.16 -0.16 23.19
CA THR A 103 -2.57 0.35 21.94
C THR A 103 -1.07 0.11 21.93
N LEU A 104 -0.58 -0.52 20.87
CA LEU A 104 0.84 -0.57 20.55
C LEU A 104 1.10 0.49 19.47
N SER A 105 2.06 1.38 19.70
CA SER A 105 2.46 2.39 18.72
C SER A 105 3.85 2.05 18.19
N LEU A 106 3.95 1.95 16.87
CA LEU A 106 5.17 1.67 16.14
C LEU A 106 5.52 2.89 15.29
N GLY A 107 6.74 3.40 15.44
CA GLY A 107 7.39 4.26 14.46
C GLY A 107 8.46 3.44 13.74
N LEU A 108 8.45 3.48 12.42
CA LEU A 108 9.33 2.70 11.55
C LEU A 108 10.32 3.64 10.85
N LYS A 109 11.59 3.20 10.74
CA LYS A 109 12.63 3.89 9.95
C LYS A 109 12.31 3.84 8.45
N LYS A 110 11.63 2.79 8.03
CA LYS A 110 11.18 2.55 6.66
C LYS A 110 9.86 1.75 6.67
N PRO A 111 9.05 1.85 5.61
CA PRO A 111 7.84 1.05 5.46
C PRO A 111 8.06 -0.46 5.65
N SER A 112 6.99 -1.16 6.05
CA SER A 112 7.01 -2.61 6.30
C SER A 112 7.29 -3.41 5.03
N ARG A 113 7.90 -4.60 5.14
CA ARG A 113 8.04 -5.49 3.96
C ARG A 113 6.73 -6.22 3.70
N VAL A 114 6.37 -6.43 2.44
CA VAL A 114 5.14 -7.14 2.08
C VAL A 114 5.50 -8.54 1.60
N LEU A 115 4.84 -9.56 2.14
CA LEU A 115 4.93 -10.92 1.60
C LEU A 115 3.67 -11.22 0.82
N VAL A 116 3.85 -11.52 -0.47
CA VAL A 116 2.79 -11.86 -1.42
C VAL A 116 2.92 -13.33 -1.86
N PRO A 117 1.85 -13.99 -2.30
CA PRO A 117 1.94 -15.32 -2.92
C PRO A 117 2.99 -15.39 -4.03
N LEU A 118 3.64 -16.55 -4.19
CA LEU A 118 4.59 -16.77 -5.28
C LEU A 118 3.91 -16.62 -6.66
N GLY A 119 4.66 -16.10 -7.63
CA GLY A 119 4.20 -15.93 -9.01
C GLY A 119 3.51 -14.59 -9.31
N LEU A 120 3.39 -13.72 -8.31
CA LEU A 120 2.94 -12.34 -8.51
C LEU A 120 4.13 -11.46 -8.90
N THR A 121 4.35 -11.26 -10.20
CA THR A 121 5.47 -10.46 -10.72
C THR A 121 5.15 -8.98 -10.91
N GLU A 122 3.86 -8.63 -10.90
CA GLU A 122 3.36 -7.26 -11.10
C GLU A 122 2.74 -6.66 -9.82
N SER A 123 2.37 -5.38 -9.89
CA SER A 123 1.55 -4.74 -8.86
C SER A 123 0.25 -5.51 -8.64
N ILE A 124 -0.10 -5.77 -7.38
CA ILE A 124 -1.37 -6.42 -7.03
C ILE A 124 -2.52 -5.42 -7.08
N ARG A 125 -3.69 -5.90 -7.50
CA ARG A 125 -4.92 -5.11 -7.58
C ARG A 125 -6.05 -5.86 -6.85
N PRO A 126 -6.99 -5.15 -6.22
CA PRO A 126 -8.12 -5.82 -5.60
C PRO A 126 -9.06 -6.38 -6.68
N ALA A 127 -9.74 -7.48 -6.38
CA ALA A 127 -10.78 -8.02 -7.27
C ALA A 127 -11.99 -7.07 -7.38
N ASP A 128 -12.30 -6.36 -6.29
CA ASP A 128 -13.27 -5.26 -6.24
C ASP A 128 -12.53 -3.93 -6.04
N PRO A 129 -12.61 -2.96 -6.97
CA PRO A 129 -12.00 -1.64 -6.80
C PRO A 129 -12.44 -0.90 -5.52
N SER A 130 -13.58 -1.27 -4.94
CA SER A 130 -14.13 -0.70 -3.70
C SER A 130 -13.72 -1.46 -2.43
N ASP A 131 -12.81 -2.44 -2.51
CA ASP A 131 -12.34 -3.22 -1.36
C ASP A 131 -11.59 -2.33 -0.35
N GLY A 132 -12.31 -1.86 0.67
CA GLY A 132 -11.77 -1.00 1.70
C GLY A 132 -10.65 -1.65 2.53
N ILE A 133 -10.62 -2.98 2.66
CA ILE A 133 -9.56 -3.70 3.39
C ILE A 133 -8.28 -3.69 2.56
N PHE A 134 -8.39 -3.90 1.24
CA PHE A 134 -7.24 -3.77 0.34
C PHE A 134 -6.64 -2.37 0.41
N HIS A 135 -7.47 -1.32 0.30
CA HIS A 135 -7.00 0.06 0.39
C HIS A 135 -6.35 0.37 1.74
N ALA A 136 -6.95 -0.11 2.83
CA ALA A 136 -6.38 0.08 4.15
C ALA A 136 -5.03 -0.61 4.32
N ILE A 137 -4.89 -1.87 3.88
CA ILE A 137 -3.62 -2.57 4.03
C ILE A 137 -2.52 -1.99 3.13
N SER A 138 -2.89 -1.48 1.95
CA SER A 138 -1.98 -0.76 1.06
C SER A 138 -1.40 0.47 1.76
N GLN A 139 -2.27 1.31 2.34
CA GLN A 139 -1.85 2.51 3.07
C GLN A 139 -1.02 2.17 4.32
N VAL A 140 -1.43 1.16 5.10
CA VAL A 140 -0.69 0.72 6.29
C VAL A 140 0.69 0.15 5.91
N SER A 141 0.81 -0.54 4.78
CA SER A 141 2.09 -1.11 4.33
C SER A 141 3.13 -0.05 4.00
N GLN A 142 2.68 1.11 3.54
CA GLN A 142 3.50 2.27 3.14
C GLN A 142 3.74 3.25 4.28
N ALA A 143 3.00 3.13 5.38
CA ALA A 143 3.08 4.02 6.52
C ALA A 143 4.40 3.85 7.30
N THR A 144 4.83 4.93 7.95
CA THR A 144 5.94 4.91 8.90
C THR A 144 5.45 4.88 10.34
N ARG A 145 4.18 5.23 10.57
CA ARG A 145 3.54 5.14 11.88
C ARG A 145 2.41 4.12 11.80
N ILE A 146 2.48 3.09 12.62
CA ILE A 146 1.44 2.06 12.68
C ILE A 146 0.98 1.94 14.13
N ARG A 147 -0.33 1.90 14.34
CA ARG A 147 -0.93 1.58 15.63
C ARG A 147 -1.68 0.27 15.55
N LEU A 148 -1.51 -0.55 16.58
CA LEU A 148 -2.18 -1.83 16.75
C LEU A 148 -3.05 -1.74 18.01
N HIS A 149 -4.36 -1.89 17.85
CA HIS A 149 -5.31 -1.81 18.95
C HIS A 149 -5.92 -3.18 19.22
N TYR A 150 -5.81 -3.57 20.47
CA TYR A 150 -6.36 -4.81 21.00
C TYR A 150 -7.49 -4.46 21.95
N CYS A 151 -8.53 -5.29 22.02
CA CYS A 151 -9.43 -5.23 23.16
C CYS A 151 -8.60 -5.53 24.42
N LYS A 152 -8.71 -4.71 25.46
CA LYS A 152 -7.91 -4.87 26.67
C LYS A 152 -8.13 -6.22 27.36
N GLN A 153 -9.32 -6.79 27.19
CA GLN A 153 -9.68 -8.12 27.70
C GLN A 153 -8.91 -9.26 27.01
N ASP A 154 -8.41 -9.02 25.78
CA ASP A 154 -7.68 -10.02 25.00
C ASP A 154 -6.17 -10.06 25.33
N ILE A 155 -5.67 -9.13 26.17
CA ILE A 155 -4.27 -9.06 26.57
C ILE A 155 -4.17 -9.25 28.10
N SER A 156 -3.53 -10.34 28.52
CA SER A 156 -3.29 -10.61 29.93
C SER A 156 -2.21 -9.68 30.53
N ASP A 157 -2.13 -9.58 31.85
CA ASP A 157 -1.04 -8.82 32.49
C ASP A 157 0.35 -9.41 32.19
N SER A 158 0.42 -10.74 32.01
CA SER A 158 1.65 -11.42 31.56
C SER A 158 2.06 -10.98 30.15
N ASP A 159 1.10 -10.87 29.23
CA ASP A 159 1.36 -10.38 27.88
C ASP A 159 1.82 -8.92 27.89
N HIS A 160 1.26 -8.07 28.75
CA HIS A 160 1.73 -6.69 28.93
C HIS A 160 3.19 -6.64 29.38
N LEU A 161 3.57 -7.46 30.37
CA LEU A 161 4.95 -7.54 30.85
C LEU A 161 5.90 -8.03 29.74
N ARG A 162 5.46 -8.99 28.93
CA ARG A 162 6.22 -9.50 27.78
C ARG A 162 6.38 -8.46 26.68
N LEU A 163 5.33 -7.70 26.38
CA LEU A 163 5.38 -6.57 25.44
C LEU A 163 6.34 -5.48 25.94
N GLN A 164 6.34 -5.18 27.24
CA GLN A 164 7.31 -4.24 27.83
C GLN A 164 8.75 -4.76 27.71
N THR A 165 8.97 -6.05 28.01
CA THR A 165 10.29 -6.67 27.83
C THR A 165 10.75 -6.61 26.36
N PHE A 166 9.86 -6.90 25.42
CA PHE A 166 10.10 -6.79 24.00
C PHE A 166 10.44 -5.34 23.58
N THR A 167 9.71 -4.36 24.13
CA THR A 167 9.97 -2.93 23.91
C THR A 167 11.38 -2.54 24.36
N SER A 168 11.77 -2.96 25.57
CA SER A 168 13.11 -2.68 26.10
C SER A 168 14.20 -3.31 25.23
N ALA A 169 13.98 -4.53 24.73
CA ALA A 169 14.92 -5.22 23.85
C ALA A 169 15.03 -4.56 22.46
N LEU A 170 13.95 -3.94 21.95
CA LEU A 170 14.00 -3.12 20.74
C LEU A 170 14.84 -1.85 20.96
N THR A 171 14.64 -1.16 22.10
CA THR A 171 15.37 0.09 22.38
C THR A 171 16.86 -0.10 22.63
N SER A 172 17.29 -1.29 23.02
CA SER A 172 18.71 -1.62 23.17
C SER A 172 19.39 -2.06 21.86
N ASP A 173 18.67 -2.01 20.72
CA ASP A 173 19.09 -2.47 19.39
C ASP A 173 19.69 -3.89 19.40
N ALA A 174 19.23 -4.71 20.33
CA ALA A 174 19.81 -6.01 20.59
C ALA A 174 19.08 -7.13 19.81
N LEU A 175 17.88 -6.84 19.29
CA LEU A 175 17.00 -7.84 18.70
C LEU A 175 17.38 -8.17 17.25
N GLU A 176 17.72 -9.43 17.03
CA GLU A 176 17.89 -10.00 15.71
C GLU A 176 16.53 -10.31 15.04
N PRO A 177 16.41 -10.19 13.71
CA PRO A 177 15.20 -10.62 13.01
C PRO A 177 14.99 -12.13 13.12
N LEU A 178 13.79 -12.55 13.57
CA LEU A 178 13.39 -13.95 13.47
C LEU A 178 13.24 -14.35 11.99
N ARG A 179 14.02 -15.34 11.55
CA ARG A 179 13.95 -15.84 10.16
C ARG A 179 12.72 -16.70 9.97
N ILE A 180 11.79 -16.25 9.13
CA ILE A 180 10.64 -17.06 8.71
C ILE A 180 10.99 -17.79 7.43
N ASN A 181 10.68 -19.09 7.37
CA ASN A 181 10.68 -19.81 6.10
C ASN A 181 9.38 -19.51 5.34
N TYR A 182 9.48 -18.74 4.26
CA TYR A 182 8.33 -18.33 3.46
C TYR A 182 7.73 -19.45 2.60
N ILE A 183 8.43 -20.57 2.39
CA ILE A 183 8.02 -21.66 1.49
C ILE A 183 6.71 -22.33 1.95
N HIS A 184 6.49 -22.42 3.27
CA HIS A 184 5.30 -23.09 3.82
C HIS A 184 4.13 -22.14 4.09
N LEU A 185 4.25 -20.86 3.72
CA LEU A 185 3.15 -19.91 3.83
C LEU A 185 2.07 -20.19 2.78
N ASN A 186 0.89 -19.57 2.93
CA ASN A 186 -0.24 -19.75 2.01
C ASN A 186 -0.68 -21.21 1.80
N GLY A 187 -0.63 -22.05 2.84
CA GLY A 187 -1.01 -23.47 2.73
C GLY A 187 -0.02 -24.30 1.90
N GLY A 188 1.26 -23.92 1.90
CA GLY A 188 2.32 -24.58 1.14
C GLY A 188 2.57 -24.02 -0.25
N MET A 189 1.85 -22.97 -0.67
CA MET A 189 2.09 -22.27 -1.94
C MET A 189 3.25 -21.28 -1.87
N GLY A 190 3.76 -21.00 -0.67
CA GLY A 190 4.86 -20.09 -0.44
C GLY A 190 4.45 -18.61 -0.47
N ALA A 191 5.42 -17.76 -0.13
CA ALA A 191 5.35 -16.33 -0.31
C ALA A 191 6.73 -15.79 -0.73
N GLN A 192 6.72 -14.67 -1.45
CA GLN A 192 7.91 -13.90 -1.77
C GLN A 192 7.86 -12.55 -1.07
N ASP A 193 9.04 -12.09 -0.68
CA ASP A 193 9.23 -10.79 -0.06
C ASP A 193 9.35 -9.70 -1.14
N THR A 194 8.54 -8.65 -1.00
CA THR A 194 8.47 -7.52 -1.93
C THR A 194 8.36 -6.17 -1.19
N ASP A 195 8.61 -5.12 -1.95
CA ASP A 195 8.45 -3.74 -1.51
C ASP A 195 6.96 -3.34 -1.44
N PRO A 196 6.54 -2.44 -0.52
CA PRO A 196 5.19 -1.89 -0.47
C PRO A 196 4.68 -1.30 -1.79
N ALA A 197 5.57 -0.90 -2.69
CA ALA A 197 5.22 -0.48 -4.03
C ALA A 197 4.47 -1.55 -4.85
N VAL A 198 4.44 -2.81 -4.41
CA VAL A 198 3.56 -3.84 -4.99
C VAL A 198 2.08 -3.44 -4.98
N PHE A 199 1.66 -2.57 -4.05
CA PHE A 199 0.30 -2.03 -4.04
C PHE A 199 0.10 -0.81 -4.95
N ASN A 200 1.18 -0.21 -5.46
CA ASN A 200 1.08 0.97 -6.31
C ASN A 200 0.61 0.54 -7.70
N GLN A 201 -0.60 0.95 -8.04
CA GLN A 201 -1.06 0.88 -9.42
C GLN A 201 -0.36 2.01 -10.17
N LEU A 202 0.37 1.70 -11.24
CA LEU A 202 0.72 2.76 -12.19
C LEU A 202 -0.60 3.39 -12.65
N PRO A 203 -0.71 4.74 -12.67
CA PRO A 203 -1.84 5.38 -13.31
C PRO A 203 -1.96 4.81 -14.71
N SER A 204 -3.14 4.30 -15.08
CA SER A 204 -3.41 4.01 -16.48
C SER A 204 -3.05 5.26 -17.26
N LEU A 205 -2.10 5.17 -18.19
CA LEU A 205 -1.75 6.29 -19.07
C LEU A 205 -3.05 6.90 -19.58
N PRO A 206 -3.19 8.25 -19.57
CA PRO A 206 -4.42 8.87 -20.03
C PRO A 206 -4.69 8.34 -21.43
N THR A 207 -5.82 7.63 -21.60
CA THR A 207 -6.31 7.24 -22.91
C THR A 207 -6.45 8.54 -23.69
N TYR A 208 -5.54 8.79 -24.62
CA TYR A 208 -5.66 9.91 -25.54
C TYR A 208 -6.90 9.57 -26.37
N ASN A 209 -8.06 10.05 -25.94
CA ASN A 209 -9.26 10.05 -26.75
C ASN A 209 -8.81 10.66 -28.06
N GLN A 210 -8.79 9.87 -29.13
CA GLN A 210 -8.61 10.41 -30.46
C GLN A 210 -9.66 11.48 -30.60
N ALA A 211 -9.24 12.74 -30.51
CA ALA A 211 -10.09 13.86 -30.82
C ALA A 211 -10.49 13.62 -32.27
N ILE A 212 -11.72 13.13 -32.46
CA ILE A 212 -12.38 13.16 -33.75
C ILE A 212 -12.48 14.66 -34.02
N LEU A 213 -11.51 15.18 -34.76
CA LEU A 213 -11.54 16.53 -35.30
C LEU A 213 -12.87 16.61 -36.06
N PRO A 214 -13.74 17.59 -35.76
CA PRO A 214 -14.95 17.76 -36.54
C PRO A 214 -14.52 18.01 -37.98
N GLU A 215 -14.99 17.11 -38.84
CA GLU A 215 -14.85 17.15 -40.28
C GLU A 215 -15.09 18.59 -40.74
N ALA A 216 -14.04 19.24 -41.25
CA ALA A 216 -14.10 20.61 -41.70
C ALA A 216 -15.25 20.71 -42.71
N ALA A 217 -16.31 21.43 -42.33
CA ALA A 217 -17.50 21.62 -43.14
C ALA A 217 -17.07 22.18 -44.50
N LEU A 218 -17.03 21.28 -45.49
CA LEU A 218 -16.72 21.56 -46.88
C LEU A 218 -17.91 22.35 -47.44
N ARG A 219 -17.86 23.67 -47.24
CA ARG A 219 -18.88 24.63 -47.66
C ARG A 219 -18.96 24.63 -49.20
N LYS A 220 -19.84 23.80 -49.75
CA LYS A 220 -20.27 23.87 -51.16
C LYS A 220 -20.88 25.25 -51.41
N ARG A 221 -20.24 26.06 -52.25
CA ARG A 221 -20.84 27.30 -52.80
C ARG A 221 -21.84 26.89 -53.88
N SER A 222 -23.07 27.36 -53.77
CA SER A 222 -24.07 27.25 -54.84
C SER A 222 -23.62 28.08 -56.05
N ARG A 223 -23.71 27.48 -57.23
CA ARG A 223 -23.42 28.13 -58.52
C ARG A 223 -24.72 28.71 -59.05
N GLY A 224 -24.85 30.04 -59.03
CA GLY A 224 -25.87 30.76 -59.81
C GLY A 224 -25.43 30.85 -61.27
N GLU A 225 -26.39 30.68 -62.18
CA GLU A 225 -26.23 30.87 -63.62
C GLU A 225 -26.17 32.36 -63.98
N GLY A 226 -25.33 32.72 -64.96
CA GLY A 226 -25.43 34.00 -65.66
C GLY A 226 -24.12 34.56 -66.23
N ALA A 227 -24.00 34.46 -67.56
CA ALA A 227 -23.19 35.26 -68.49
C ALA A 227 -21.70 34.88 -68.77
N THR A 228 -21.45 34.74 -70.07
CA THR A 228 -20.24 34.42 -70.84
C THR A 228 -19.35 35.68 -71.10
N PRO A 229 -18.15 35.55 -71.73
CA PRO A 229 -16.91 36.20 -71.29
C PRO A 229 -16.45 37.37 -72.17
N ASP A 230 -15.43 38.12 -71.73
CA ASP A 230 -14.48 38.78 -72.63
C ASP A 230 -13.09 38.98 -71.96
N PRO A 231 -11.98 39.03 -72.73
CA PRO A 231 -10.60 38.89 -72.26
C PRO A 231 -9.89 40.23 -72.05
N GLU A 232 -8.66 40.12 -71.56
CA GLU A 232 -7.56 41.10 -71.54
C GLU A 232 -7.19 41.75 -70.19
N SER A 233 -5.86 41.71 -69.99
CA SER A 233 -4.98 42.50 -69.13
C SER A 233 -4.43 41.84 -67.84
N HIS A 234 -3.11 41.99 -67.72
CA HIS A 234 -2.09 41.26 -66.95
C HIS A 234 -1.88 41.77 -65.49
N PRO A 235 -0.95 41.19 -64.68
CA PRO A 235 -1.08 40.92 -63.23
C PRO A 235 -0.35 41.93 -62.30
N PRO A 236 -0.23 41.63 -60.99
CA PRO A 236 1.14 41.48 -60.47
C PRO A 236 1.37 40.36 -59.44
N CYS A 237 2.64 39.93 -59.46
CA CYS A 237 3.37 38.96 -58.65
C CYS A 237 3.16 38.98 -57.14
N SER A 238 3.38 37.82 -56.51
CA SER A 238 4.01 37.70 -55.18
C SER A 238 4.78 36.36 -55.08
N PRO A 239 5.88 36.31 -54.30
CA PRO A 239 7.05 35.47 -54.60
C PRO A 239 7.05 34.10 -53.88
N GLN A 240 7.71 33.11 -54.49
CA GLN A 240 8.10 31.86 -53.85
C GLN A 240 9.25 32.09 -52.85
N PRO A 241 9.25 31.44 -51.67
CA PRO A 241 10.45 31.32 -50.86
C PRO A 241 11.34 30.20 -51.42
N SER A 242 12.50 30.62 -51.89
CA SER A 242 13.64 29.80 -52.28
C SER A 242 14.50 29.44 -51.05
N TRP A 243 15.27 28.36 -51.19
CA TRP A 243 16.48 27.95 -50.43
C TRP A 243 16.28 26.98 -49.23
N SER A 244 16.45 25.68 -49.50
CA SER A 244 17.34 24.77 -48.73
C SER A 244 18.80 25.00 -49.22
N PRO A 245 19.89 24.66 -48.50
CA PRO A 245 20.37 23.26 -48.25
C PRO A 245 21.20 23.14 -46.92
N THR A 246 21.89 22.07 -46.48
CA THR A 246 22.55 20.91 -47.13
C THR A 246 22.82 19.81 -46.09
N GLU A 247 22.87 18.56 -46.54
CA GLU A 247 23.45 17.39 -45.85
C GLU A 247 24.94 17.58 -45.51
N VAL A 248 25.38 16.98 -44.40
CA VAL A 248 26.80 16.75 -44.09
C VAL A 248 27.02 15.25 -43.95
N CYS A 249 27.82 14.69 -44.86
CA CYS A 249 28.44 13.38 -44.72
C CYS A 249 29.66 13.47 -43.79
N SER A 250 29.84 12.48 -42.92
CA SER A 250 31.06 12.29 -42.15
C SER A 250 31.76 11.00 -42.58
N SER A 251 33.04 11.12 -42.96
CA SER A 251 34.10 10.14 -42.81
C SER A 251 35.39 10.90 -42.54
#